data_AF-A0A559LRV3-F1
#
_entry.id   AF-A0A559LRV3-F1
#
_cell.length_a   1.000
_cell.length_b   1.000
_cell.length_c   1.000
_cell.angle_alpha   90.00
_cell.angle_beta   90.00
_cell.angle_gamma   90.00
#
_symmetry.space_group_name_H-M   'P 1'
#
loop_
_entity.id
_entity.type
_entity.pdbx_description
1 polymer ?
#
loop_
_entity_poly.entity_id
_entity_poly.type
_entity_poly.pdbx_seq_one_letter_code
_entity_poly.pdbx_strand_id
1 'polypeptide(L)'
;MTEDRYAPSKVCKFPTFKGPNFDWTPDLNHYGSAAIGLQEQLIQTFVGNDIRLLAAWPKTWDARFKVWAPHKTTVEGTVKAGKMEKLTVLPKSRKNDVIVGQD
;
A
#
# COMPACT_ATOMS: atom_id res chain seq x y z
N MET A 1 7.54 -11.13 7.31
CA MET A 1 8.60 -10.63 6.40
C MET A 1 9.55 -9.79 7.23
N THR A 2 10.86 -10.03 7.18
CA THR A 2 11.84 -9.15 7.82
C THR A 2 12.21 -8.01 6.87
N GLU A 3 12.55 -6.84 7.41
CA GLU A 3 12.91 -5.65 6.62
C GLU A 3 14.11 -5.89 5.70
N ASP A 4 14.98 -6.85 6.03
CA ASP A 4 16.16 -7.25 5.25
C ASP A 4 15.84 -7.63 3.80
N ARG A 5 14.64 -8.15 3.52
CA ARG A 5 14.21 -8.48 2.14
C ARG A 5 14.00 -7.25 1.25
N TYR A 6 13.90 -6.06 1.86
CA TYR A 6 13.76 -4.79 1.15
C TYR A 6 15.10 -4.08 0.90
N ALA A 7 16.24 -4.61 1.34
CA ALA A 7 17.56 -4.04 1.04
C ALA A 7 17.85 -3.92 -0.47
N PRO A 8 18.62 -2.92 -0.94
CA PRO A 8 18.99 -2.79 -2.35
C PRO A 8 19.72 -4.02 -2.89
N SER A 9 19.50 -4.35 -4.16
CA SER A 9 20.24 -5.42 -4.83
C SER A 9 21.72 -5.06 -4.96
N LYS A 10 22.60 -6.03 -4.71
CA LYS A 10 24.05 -5.91 -4.93
C LYS A 10 24.50 -6.30 -6.33
N VAL A 11 23.61 -6.89 -7.13
CA VAL A 11 23.89 -7.42 -8.47
C VAL A 11 23.17 -6.68 -9.59
N CYS A 12 22.03 -6.06 -9.30
CA CYS A 12 21.27 -5.30 -10.29
C CYS A 12 21.63 -3.81 -10.23
N LYS A 13 21.70 -3.16 -11.40
CA LYS A 13 22.03 -1.73 -11.53
C LYS A 13 21.01 -0.81 -10.84
N PHE A 14 19.74 -1.19 -10.83
CA PHE A 14 18.67 -0.39 -10.24
C PHE A 14 18.17 -1.00 -8.93
N PRO A 15 17.89 -0.21 -7.88
CA PRO A 15 17.51 -0.73 -6.56
C PRO A 15 16.13 -1.42 -6.54
N THR A 16 15.29 -1.15 -7.54
CA THR A 16 14.00 -1.81 -7.77
C THR A 16 14.14 -3.17 -8.43
N PHE A 17 15.29 -3.46 -9.04
CA PHE A 17 15.61 -4.74 -9.67
C PHE A 17 16.25 -5.64 -8.63
N LYS A 18 15.64 -6.78 -8.39
CA LYS A 18 16.01 -7.64 -7.26
C LYS A 18 16.09 -9.11 -7.70
N GLY A 19 16.77 -9.88 -6.88
CA GLY A 19 17.09 -11.29 -7.09
C GLY A 19 18.06 -11.74 -5.98
N PRO A 20 18.59 -12.98 -6.02
CA PRO A 20 18.32 -14.04 -6.99
C PRO A 20 17.09 -14.85 -6.56
N ASN A 21 15.99 -14.75 -7.31
CA ASN A 21 14.84 -15.61 -7.09
C ASN A 21 14.76 -16.67 -8.21
N PHE A 22 13.94 -17.70 -7.99
CA PHE A 22 13.70 -18.74 -8.99
C PHE A 22 13.01 -18.11 -10.21
N ASP A 23 13.44 -18.52 -11.42
CA ASP A 23 12.97 -18.11 -12.76
C ASP A 23 13.91 -17.13 -13.53
N TRP A 24 14.15 -15.88 -13.09
CA TRP A 24 15.08 -14.95 -13.77
C TRP A 24 15.55 -13.78 -12.88
N THR A 25 16.61 -13.05 -13.30
CA THR A 25 17.06 -11.80 -12.66
C THR A 25 17.12 -10.64 -13.68
N PRO A 26 16.39 -9.53 -13.46
CA PRO A 26 15.65 -9.20 -12.24
C PRO A 26 14.31 -9.93 -12.13
N ASP A 27 13.97 -10.36 -10.92
CA ASP A 27 12.65 -10.89 -10.62
C ASP A 27 11.68 -9.72 -10.39
N LEU A 28 10.58 -9.74 -11.13
CA LEU A 28 9.51 -8.74 -11.06
C LEU A 28 8.24 -9.33 -10.44
N ASN A 29 8.11 -10.65 -10.40
CA ASN A 29 6.86 -11.31 -10.00
C ASN A 29 6.67 -11.20 -8.49
N HIS A 30 7.66 -11.63 -7.70
CA HIS A 30 7.54 -11.58 -6.24
C HIS A 30 7.48 -10.15 -5.71
N TYR A 31 8.20 -9.23 -6.35
CA TYR A 31 8.18 -7.81 -5.97
C TYR A 31 6.88 -7.13 -6.41
N GLY A 32 6.30 -7.51 -7.54
CA GLY A 32 4.96 -7.11 -7.94
C GLY A 32 3.91 -7.61 -6.95
N SER A 33 3.95 -8.89 -6.56
CA SER A 33 3.07 -9.44 -5.51
C SER A 33 3.26 -8.73 -4.17
N ALA A 34 4.49 -8.38 -3.79
CA ALA A 34 4.76 -7.63 -2.58
C ALA A 34 4.20 -6.19 -2.64
N ALA A 35 4.29 -5.53 -3.80
CA ALA A 35 3.72 -4.20 -4.00
C ALA A 35 2.18 -4.23 -3.92
N ILE A 36 1.54 -5.23 -4.52
CA ILE A 36 0.10 -5.47 -4.39
C ILE A 36 -0.25 -5.73 -2.93
N GLY A 37 0.48 -6.62 -2.24
CA GLY A 37 0.24 -6.91 -0.83
C GLY A 37 0.36 -5.69 0.08
N LEU A 38 1.36 -4.83 -0.14
CA LEU A 38 1.52 -3.57 0.59
C LEU A 38 0.35 -2.62 0.33
N GLN A 39 -0.11 -2.52 -0.92
CA GLN A 39 -1.28 -1.71 -1.25
C GLN A 39 -2.55 -2.26 -0.57
N GLU A 40 -2.77 -3.57 -0.58
CA GLU A 40 -3.92 -4.23 0.06
C GLU A 40 -3.89 -4.17 1.61
N GLN A 41 -2.71 -3.98 2.21
CA GLN A 41 -2.61 -3.64 3.64
C GLN A 41 -3.11 -2.21 3.92
N LEU A 42 -2.85 -1.29 3.00
CA LEU A 42 -3.21 0.14 3.11
C LEU A 42 -4.67 0.41 2.72
N ILE A 43 -5.17 -0.20 1.66
CA ILE A 43 -6.49 0.07 1.09
C ILE A 43 -7.11 -1.20 0.50
N GLN A 44 -8.38 -1.46 0.81
CA GLN A 44 -9.17 -2.55 0.24
C GLN A 44 -10.51 -2.01 -0.26
N THR A 45 -10.90 -2.41 -1.48
CA THR A 45 -12.11 -1.90 -2.15
C THR A 45 -12.96 -3.01 -2.77
N PHE A 46 -12.96 -4.20 -2.17
CA PHE A 46 -13.65 -5.38 -2.69
C PHE A 46 -14.96 -5.72 -1.94
N VAL A 47 -15.31 -4.99 -0.88
CA VAL A 47 -16.56 -5.18 -0.14
C VAL A 47 -17.56 -4.10 -0.52
N GLY A 48 -18.44 -4.40 -1.47
CA GLY A 48 -19.44 -3.43 -1.94
C GLY A 48 -18.81 -2.14 -2.46
N ASN A 49 -19.22 -1.00 -1.91
CA ASN A 49 -18.66 0.31 -2.24
C ASN A 49 -17.64 0.81 -1.20
N ASP A 50 -17.31 0.01 -0.18
CA ASP A 50 -16.43 0.42 0.91
C ASP A 50 -15.03 0.77 0.39
N ILE A 51 -14.45 1.80 1.00
CA ILE A 51 -13.05 2.16 0.88
C ILE A 51 -12.41 1.91 2.24
N ARG A 52 -11.90 0.69 2.46
CA ARG A 52 -11.34 0.28 3.75
C ARG A 52 -9.87 0.67 3.81
N LEU A 53 -9.55 1.67 4.62
CA LEU A 53 -8.18 2.13 4.84
C LEU A 53 -7.54 1.43 6.03
N LEU A 54 -6.23 1.26 6.00
CA LEU A 54 -5.42 0.65 7.06
C LEU A 54 -5.83 -0.78 7.46
N ALA A 55 -6.55 -1.48 6.58
CA ALA A 55 -7.18 -2.77 6.84
C ALA A 55 -6.24 -3.83 7.47
N ALA A 56 -4.97 -3.82 7.09
CA ALA A 56 -3.93 -4.65 7.69
C ALA A 56 -2.60 -3.88 7.84
N TRP A 57 -2.67 -2.56 8.00
CA TRP A 57 -1.49 -1.71 8.12
C TRP A 57 -0.76 -1.97 9.45
N PRO A 58 0.57 -2.03 9.51
CA PRO A 58 1.25 -2.24 10.79
C PRO A 58 1.06 -1.05 11.75
N LYS A 59 0.78 -1.33 13.02
CA LYS A 59 0.42 -0.34 14.06
C LYS A 59 1.47 0.74 14.32
N THR A 60 2.71 0.56 13.87
CA THR A 60 3.81 1.50 14.10
C THR A 60 4.27 2.20 12.83
N TRP A 61 3.70 1.87 11.68
CA TRP A 61 4.21 2.34 10.40
C TRP A 61 3.65 3.72 10.05
N ASP A 62 4.58 4.61 9.69
CA ASP A 62 4.27 5.89 9.08
C ASP A 62 4.02 5.73 7.58
N ALA A 63 3.11 6.53 7.03
CA ALA A 63 2.85 6.55 5.61
C ALA A 63 2.44 7.94 5.12
N ARG A 64 2.81 8.26 3.88
CA ARG A 64 2.18 9.31 3.08
C ARG A 64 1.78 8.69 1.76
N PHE A 65 0.50 8.75 1.44
CA PHE A 65 -0.03 8.03 0.28
C PHE A 65 -1.03 8.87 -0.50
N LYS A 66 -1.12 8.55 -1.79
CA LYS A 66 -2.15 9.02 -2.70
C LYS A 66 -2.46 7.88 -3.67
N VAL A 67 -3.65 7.30 -3.55
CA VAL A 67 -4.05 6.11 -4.30
C VAL A 67 -5.37 6.34 -5.02
N TRP A 68 -5.56 5.60 -6.10
CA TRP A 68 -6.80 5.59 -6.85
C TRP A 68 -7.67 4.42 -6.41
N ALA A 69 -8.96 4.69 -6.21
CA ALA A 69 -9.98 3.73 -5.82
C ALA A 69 -11.11 3.72 -6.87
N PRO A 70 -11.94 2.66 -6.90
CA PRO A 70 -13.07 2.55 -7.84
C PRO A 70 -13.98 3.78 -7.87
N HIS A 71 -14.73 3.92 -8.97
CA HIS A 71 -15.62 5.06 -9.24
C HIS A 71 -14.89 6.41 -9.21
N LYS A 72 -13.72 6.47 -9.88
CA LYS A 72 -12.93 7.69 -10.09
C LYS A 72 -12.61 8.41 -8.77
N THR A 73 -12.25 7.64 -7.74
CA THR A 73 -12.01 8.18 -6.41
C THR A 73 -10.51 8.27 -6.13
N THR A 74 -10.07 9.40 -5.62
CA THR A 74 -8.71 9.60 -5.13
C THR A 74 -8.74 9.67 -3.63
N VAL A 75 -7.89 8.88 -2.98
CA VAL A 75 -7.72 8.86 -1.53
C VAL A 75 -6.29 9.27 -1.22
N GLU A 76 -6.13 10.39 -0.53
CA GLU A 76 -4.84 10.94 -0.13
C GLU A 76 -4.80 11.06 1.38
N GLY A 77 -3.71 10.60 2.00
CA GLY A 77 -3.61 10.62 3.45
C GLY A 77 -2.21 10.55 4.02
N THR A 78 -2.12 10.79 5.32
CA THR A 78 -0.90 10.65 6.13
C THR A 78 -1.21 9.83 7.37
N VAL A 79 -0.37 8.85 7.64
CA VAL A 79 -0.43 7.94 8.79
C VAL A 79 0.81 8.21 9.64
N LYS A 80 0.61 8.35 10.95
CA LYS A 80 1.69 8.45 11.94
C LYS A 80 1.46 7.46 13.07
N ALA A 81 2.49 6.67 13.38
CA ALA A 81 2.41 5.60 14.38
C ALA A 81 1.14 4.73 14.19
N GLY A 82 0.88 4.32 12.95
CA GLY A 82 -0.29 3.51 12.58
C GLY A 82 -1.64 4.23 12.58
N LYS A 83 -1.73 5.49 13.00
CA LYS A 83 -3.00 6.25 13.06
C LYS A 83 -3.13 7.25 11.91
N MET A 84 -4.34 7.38 11.38
CA MET A 84 -4.65 8.33 10.30
C MET A 84 -4.67 9.77 10.85
N GLU A 85 -3.74 10.61 10.40
CA GLU A 85 -3.68 12.02 10.78
C GLU A 85 -4.41 12.94 9.80
N LYS A 86 -4.30 12.65 8.51
CA LYS A 86 -4.89 13.45 7.44
C LYS A 86 -5.52 12.53 6.41
N LEU A 87 -6.73 12.89 5.97
CA LEU A 87 -7.44 12.16 4.93
C LEU A 87 -8.22 13.12 4.04
N THR A 88 -7.96 13.06 2.74
CA THR A 88 -8.72 13.74 1.69
C THR A 88 -9.26 12.71 0.70
N VAL A 89 -10.56 12.77 0.45
CA VAL A 89 -11.26 11.90 -0.50
C VAL A 89 -11.90 12.76 -1.57
N LEU A 90 -11.61 12.46 -2.83
CA LEU A 90 -12.18 13.15 -3.98
C LEU A 90 -12.84 12.13 -4.92
N PRO A 91 -14.11 12.32 -5.34
CA PRO A 91 -14.99 13.41 -4.95
C PRO A 91 -15.46 13.28 -3.49
N LYS A 92 -15.77 14.42 -2.85
CA LYS A 92 -16.16 14.47 -1.42
C LYS A 92 -17.37 13.60 -1.09
N SER A 93 -18.24 13.33 -2.07
CA SER A 93 -19.41 12.46 -1.91
C SER A 93 -19.04 11.03 -1.50
N ARG A 94 -17.85 10.56 -1.86
CA ARG A 94 -17.35 9.21 -1.54
C ARG A 94 -16.78 9.10 -0.12
N LYS A 95 -16.76 10.20 0.65
CA LYS A 95 -16.21 10.19 2.01
C LYS A 95 -16.96 9.24 2.95
N ASN A 96 -18.27 9.09 2.75
CA ASN A 96 -19.11 8.20 3.56
C ASN A 96 -18.83 6.72 3.32
N ASP A 97 -18.13 6.39 2.23
CA ASP A 97 -17.75 5.02 1.91
C ASP A 97 -16.45 4.61 2.62
N VAL A 98 -15.74 5.56 3.25
CA VAL A 98 -14.46 5.28 3.91
C VAL A 98 -14.68 4.67 5.28
N ILE A 99 -14.04 3.53 5.49
CA ILE A 99 -13.93 2.86 6.79
C ILE A 99 -12.45 2.80 7.13
N VAL A 100 -12.03 3.41 8.23
CA VAL A 100 -10.62 3.35 8.67
C VAL A 100 -10.48 2.20 9.66
N GLY A 101 -9.74 1.18 9.28
CA GLY A 101 -9.38 0.06 10.13
C GLY A 101 -8.14 0.37 10.96
N GLN A 102 -8.33 0.90 12.16
CA GLN A 102 -7.47 0.73 13.36
C GLN A 102 -7.96 1.66 14.47
N ASP A 103 -7.94 1.15 15.71
CA ASP A 103 -8.31 1.85 16.94
C ASP A 103 -7.27 2.91 17.41
#